data_AF-A0A955SGP6-F1
#
_entry.id   AF-A0A955SGP6-F1
#
_cell.length_a   1.000
_cell.length_b   1.000
_cell.length_c   1.000
_cell.angle_alpha   90.00
_cell.angle_beta   90.00
_cell.angle_gamma   90.00
#
_symmetry.space_group_name_H-M   'P 1'
#
loop_
_entity.id
_entity.type
_entity.pdbx_description
1 polymer ?
#
loop_
_entity_poly.entity_id
_entity_poly.type
_entity_poly.pdbx_seq_one_letter_code
_entity_poly.pdbx_strand_id
1 'polypeptide(L)'
;MSGTRLKVNQCILEGNVATTLGGGIHATADSQLQVSNCLIQDNSATSSGSTCGGGGIAIGSNTDALIEDSEFLRNYGMCRGGGINVASFVNSSAEIVNSHFEGNYSGGPGHASAGEMLILSSTFERNGRESDPDWEAVRGGGSSSQIQDSTIRNNYCGGVADFQNGVVRCFILDNSGDGVAISAPISDSLIAGNERGISGSTIVRDSLVQDNDFVGIQGSGEILRCVISGNGNGGIVTTDTTVVENCLVYGNSGGEGGGISVGADGSIIRYCTIVNNQAD
;
A
#
# COMPACT_ATOMS: atom_id res chain seq x y z
N MET A 1 -2.33 31.56 -14.34
CA MET A 1 -3.05 30.64 -15.24
C MET A 1 -4.22 30.12 -14.43
N SER A 2 -5.47 30.26 -14.90
CA SER A 2 -6.62 29.75 -14.13
C SER A 2 -6.73 28.25 -14.39
N GLY A 3 -6.43 27.45 -13.39
CA GLY A 3 -6.70 26.02 -13.40
C GLY A 3 -8.12 25.70 -13.81
N THR A 4 -8.31 24.61 -14.56
CA THR A 4 -9.65 24.14 -14.93
C THR A 4 -10.20 23.28 -13.80
N ARG A 5 -11.48 23.46 -13.44
CA ARG A 5 -12.16 22.60 -12.46
C ARG A 5 -13.12 21.66 -13.18
N LEU A 6 -12.91 20.36 -13.04
CA LEU A 6 -13.84 19.33 -13.49
C LEU A 6 -14.50 18.68 -12.28
N LYS A 7 -15.83 18.65 -12.26
CA LYS A 7 -16.62 17.88 -11.30
C LYS A 7 -17.36 16.77 -12.02
N VAL A 8 -17.15 15.54 -11.59
CA VAL A 8 -17.82 14.33 -12.06
C VAL A 8 -18.58 13.76 -10.87
N ASN A 9 -19.90 13.65 -10.98
CA ASN A 9 -20.75 13.20 -9.89
C ASN A 9 -21.86 12.30 -10.42
N GLN A 10 -22.11 11.16 -9.77
CA GLN A 10 -23.19 10.24 -10.15
C GLN A 10 -23.09 9.78 -11.60
N CYS A 11 -21.86 9.48 -12.04
CA CYS A 11 -21.56 9.09 -13.41
C CYS A 11 -21.03 7.67 -13.47
N ILE A 12 -21.22 7.05 -14.64
CA ILE A 12 -20.57 5.79 -15.02
C ILE A 12 -19.54 6.11 -16.11
N LEU A 13 -18.28 5.75 -15.87
CA LEU A 13 -17.20 5.81 -16.83
C LEU A 13 -16.76 4.38 -17.12
N GLU A 14 -17.20 3.84 -18.25
CA GLU A 14 -17.04 2.43 -18.58
C GLU A 14 -16.41 2.20 -19.95
N GLY A 15 -15.47 1.27 -20.02
CA GLY A 15 -14.94 0.78 -21.30
C GLY A 15 -14.15 1.82 -22.10
N ASN A 16 -13.70 2.90 -21.45
CA ASN A 16 -12.96 3.96 -22.12
C ASN A 16 -11.50 3.55 -22.27
N VAL A 17 -10.94 3.82 -23.45
CA VAL A 17 -9.56 3.44 -23.79
C VAL A 17 -8.78 4.67 -24.20
N ALA A 18 -7.73 4.97 -23.45
CA ALA A 18 -6.74 5.97 -23.81
C ALA A 18 -5.46 5.29 -24.28
N THR A 19 -4.81 5.89 -25.28
CA THR A 19 -3.48 5.41 -25.68
C THR A 19 -2.48 5.66 -24.56
N THR A 20 -2.51 6.80 -23.86
CA THR A 20 -1.44 7.18 -22.93
C THR A 20 -1.84 7.19 -21.46
N LEU A 21 -2.77 8.07 -21.08
CA LEU A 21 -3.09 8.39 -19.69
C LEU A 21 -4.59 8.48 -19.50
N GLY A 22 -5.08 7.97 -18.37
CA GLY A 22 -6.44 8.23 -17.93
C GLY A 22 -7.46 7.59 -18.85
N GLY A 23 -7.59 6.26 -18.82
CA GLY A 23 -8.54 5.55 -19.67
C GLY A 23 -9.95 6.14 -19.55
N GLY A 24 -10.39 6.44 -18.33
CA GLY A 24 -11.60 7.21 -18.05
C GLY A 24 -11.38 8.73 -17.97
N ILE A 25 -10.46 9.20 -17.11
CA ILE A 25 -10.20 10.62 -16.90
C ILE A 25 -8.70 10.91 -16.89
N HIS A 26 -8.28 11.94 -17.62
CA HIS A 26 -6.96 12.54 -17.48
C HIS A 26 -7.09 14.00 -17.03
N ALA A 27 -6.69 14.29 -15.80
CA ALA A 27 -6.63 15.65 -15.24
C ALA A 27 -5.17 16.10 -15.14
N THR A 28 -4.86 17.30 -15.64
CA THR A 28 -3.48 17.83 -15.70
C THR A 28 -3.48 19.36 -15.84
N ALA A 29 -2.30 19.98 -15.88
CA ALA A 29 -2.09 21.40 -16.18
C ALA A 29 -2.84 22.34 -15.23
N ASP A 30 -2.45 22.32 -13.96
CA ASP A 30 -2.97 23.20 -12.90
C ASP A 30 -4.47 22.96 -12.62
N SER A 31 -5.00 21.76 -12.85
CA SER A 31 -6.44 21.48 -12.75
C SER A 31 -6.89 21.02 -11.36
N GLN A 32 -8.19 21.10 -11.10
CA GLN A 32 -8.84 20.51 -9.94
C GLN A 32 -9.86 19.46 -10.40
N LEU A 33 -9.69 18.22 -9.97
CA LEU A 33 -10.61 17.12 -10.26
C LEU A 33 -11.41 16.77 -9.00
N GLN A 34 -12.74 16.74 -9.12
CA GLN A 34 -13.62 16.21 -8.07
C GLN A 34 -14.43 15.06 -8.65
N VAL A 35 -14.27 13.86 -8.12
CA VAL A 35 -15.01 12.66 -8.49
C VAL A 35 -15.78 12.17 -7.27
N SER A 36 -17.09 11.99 -7.40
CA SER A 36 -17.91 11.58 -6.27
C SER A 36 -19.08 10.72 -6.69
N ASN A 37 -19.37 9.65 -5.95
CA ASN A 37 -20.51 8.76 -6.23
C ASN A 37 -20.47 8.22 -7.67
N CYS A 38 -19.27 7.85 -8.16
CA CYS A 38 -19.08 7.40 -9.52
C CYS A 38 -18.70 5.92 -9.59
N LEU A 39 -19.06 5.28 -10.70
CA LEU A 39 -18.53 3.97 -11.09
C LEU A 39 -17.53 4.18 -12.23
N ILE A 40 -16.27 3.83 -12.00
CA ILE A 40 -15.19 3.88 -12.99
C ILE A 40 -14.75 2.44 -13.24
N GLN A 41 -15.18 1.83 -14.35
CA GLN A 41 -14.92 0.42 -14.61
C GLN A 41 -14.43 0.07 -16.00
N ASP A 42 -13.64 -1.00 -16.09
CA ASP A 42 -13.17 -1.57 -17.36
C ASP A 42 -12.50 -0.53 -18.28
N ASN A 43 -11.90 0.52 -17.70
CA ASN A 43 -11.18 1.54 -18.45
C ASN A 43 -9.70 1.16 -18.59
N SER A 44 -9.07 1.61 -19.68
CA SER A 44 -7.74 1.15 -20.07
C SER A 44 -6.83 2.26 -20.58
N ALA A 45 -5.59 2.29 -20.09
CA ALA A 45 -4.50 3.11 -20.63
C ALA A 45 -3.39 2.19 -21.17
N THR A 46 -3.18 2.14 -22.49
CA THR A 46 -2.48 1.01 -23.15
C THR A 46 -1.02 1.23 -23.53
N SER A 47 -0.52 2.46 -23.54
CA SER A 47 0.86 2.76 -23.96
C SER A 47 1.89 2.21 -22.98
N SER A 48 2.96 1.65 -23.52
CA SER A 48 4.19 1.33 -22.81
C SER A 48 5.19 2.47 -22.99
N GLY A 49 5.35 3.32 -21.99
CA GLY A 49 6.24 4.48 -22.02
C GLY A 49 6.61 4.98 -20.61
N SER A 50 7.25 6.14 -20.51
CA SER A 50 7.56 6.77 -19.23
C SER A 50 6.41 7.63 -18.68
N THR A 51 5.39 7.91 -19.50
CA THR A 51 4.23 8.77 -19.19
C THR A 51 2.91 8.04 -19.43
N CYS A 52 2.78 6.82 -18.92
CA CYS A 52 1.59 5.99 -19.02
C CYS A 52 1.11 5.54 -17.63
N GLY A 53 -0.21 5.41 -17.50
CA GLY A 53 -0.85 4.94 -16.27
C GLY A 53 -2.25 5.50 -16.07
N GLY A 54 -2.91 5.04 -15.00
CA GLY A 54 -4.23 5.51 -14.60
C GLY A 54 -5.30 4.92 -15.50
N GLY A 55 -5.46 3.60 -15.50
CA GLY A 55 -6.47 2.91 -16.31
C GLY A 55 -7.86 3.54 -16.11
N GLY A 56 -8.23 3.82 -14.87
CA GLY A 56 -9.38 4.66 -14.54
C GLY A 56 -9.06 6.14 -14.67
N ILE A 57 -8.21 6.66 -13.78
CA ILE A 57 -7.89 8.09 -13.69
C ILE A 57 -6.38 8.32 -13.67
N ALA A 58 -5.92 9.28 -14.48
CA ALA A 58 -4.56 9.83 -14.40
C ALA A 58 -4.59 11.29 -13.94
N ILE A 59 -3.77 11.61 -12.94
CA ILE A 59 -3.58 12.92 -12.33
C ILE A 59 -2.15 13.36 -12.63
N GLY A 60 -2.04 14.33 -13.52
CA GLY A 60 -0.80 14.93 -14.02
C GLY A 60 -0.46 16.25 -13.33
N SER A 61 0.38 17.05 -13.97
CA SER A 61 1.09 18.16 -13.33
C SER A 61 0.23 19.20 -12.63
N ASN A 62 0.63 19.55 -11.40
CA ASN A 62 0.03 20.60 -10.58
C ASN A 62 -1.48 20.38 -10.38
N THR A 63 -1.92 19.12 -10.29
CA THR A 63 -3.33 18.79 -10.23
C THR A 63 -3.66 18.16 -8.88
N ASP A 64 -4.72 18.68 -8.26
CA ASP A 64 -5.29 18.10 -7.06
C ASP A 64 -6.57 17.36 -7.43
N ALA A 65 -6.70 16.14 -6.91
CA ALA A 65 -7.91 15.35 -7.05
C ALA A 65 -8.52 15.03 -5.68
N LEU A 66 -9.83 15.20 -5.58
CA LEU A 66 -10.64 14.66 -4.50
C LEU A 66 -11.55 13.58 -5.09
N ILE A 67 -11.41 12.35 -4.58
CA ILE A 67 -12.19 11.18 -4.98
C ILE A 67 -12.92 10.65 -3.75
N GLU A 68 -14.25 10.67 -3.80
CA GLU A 68 -15.10 10.33 -2.66
C GLU A 68 -16.18 9.33 -3.07
N ASP A 69 -16.48 8.37 -2.19
CA ASP A 69 -17.64 7.47 -2.32
C ASP A 69 -17.76 6.84 -3.72
N SER A 70 -16.65 6.40 -4.31
CA SER A 70 -16.60 5.94 -5.70
C SER A 70 -16.02 4.54 -5.82
N GLU A 71 -16.42 3.83 -6.89
CA GLU A 71 -16.00 2.47 -7.18
C GLU A 71 -15.08 2.44 -8.41
N PHE A 72 -13.95 1.77 -8.28
CA PHE A 72 -12.97 1.53 -9.34
C PHE A 72 -12.86 0.04 -9.58
N LEU A 73 -13.43 -0.44 -10.69
CA LEU A 73 -13.52 -1.88 -10.97
C LEU A 73 -12.76 -2.26 -12.24
N ARG A 74 -11.85 -3.24 -12.16
CA ARG A 74 -11.21 -3.85 -13.34
C ARG A 74 -10.56 -2.87 -14.31
N ASN A 75 -10.05 -1.75 -13.80
CA ASN A 75 -9.34 -0.79 -14.64
C ASN A 75 -7.90 -1.25 -14.88
N TYR A 76 -7.39 -0.97 -16.07
CA TYR A 76 -6.08 -1.43 -16.53
C TYR A 76 -5.16 -0.28 -16.93
N GLY A 77 -4.00 -0.18 -16.29
CA GLY A 77 -2.93 0.73 -16.70
C GLY A 77 -1.71 -0.06 -17.19
N MET A 78 -1.27 0.08 -18.43
CA MET A 78 -0.13 -0.68 -18.95
C MET A 78 1.15 -0.54 -18.10
N CYS A 79 1.35 0.60 -17.45
CA CYS A 79 2.59 0.88 -16.72
C CYS A 79 2.39 1.00 -15.21
N ARG A 80 1.44 1.83 -14.77
CA ARG A 80 1.21 2.17 -13.37
C ARG A 80 -0.26 2.50 -13.15
N GLY A 81 -0.76 2.29 -11.93
CA GLY A 81 -2.05 2.80 -11.51
C GLY A 81 -3.20 2.19 -12.31
N GLY A 82 -3.57 0.93 -12.03
CA GLY A 82 -4.71 0.30 -12.69
C GLY A 82 -5.98 1.13 -12.50
N GLY A 83 -6.30 1.44 -11.25
CA GLY A 83 -7.40 2.35 -10.90
C GLY A 83 -7.00 3.81 -11.09
N ILE A 84 -6.01 4.26 -10.32
CA ILE A 84 -5.60 5.67 -10.28
C ILE A 84 -4.09 5.80 -10.38
N ASN A 85 -3.64 6.80 -11.15
CA ASN A 85 -2.24 7.20 -11.21
C ASN A 85 -2.08 8.70 -10.86
N VAL A 86 -1.38 9.02 -9.78
CA VAL A 86 -0.85 10.35 -9.46
C VAL A 86 0.62 10.44 -9.89
N ALA A 87 0.96 11.41 -10.73
CA ALA A 87 2.32 11.57 -11.24
C ALA A 87 3.30 12.04 -10.15
N SER A 88 4.44 11.34 -10.01
CA SER A 88 5.38 11.44 -8.89
C SER A 88 6.38 12.61 -8.92
N PHE A 89 6.50 13.32 -10.04
CA PHE A 89 7.55 14.33 -10.27
C PHE A 89 7.03 15.75 -10.46
N VAL A 90 5.76 15.95 -10.13
CA VAL A 90 5.01 17.18 -10.39
C VAL A 90 4.07 17.39 -9.20
N ASN A 91 3.89 18.62 -8.73
CA ASN A 91 3.18 18.95 -7.48
C ASN A 91 1.69 18.57 -7.53
N SER A 92 1.38 17.29 -7.45
CA SER A 92 0.05 16.74 -7.73
C SER A 92 -0.30 15.76 -6.63
N SER A 93 -1.56 15.80 -6.24
CA SER A 93 -2.04 15.08 -5.08
C SER A 93 -3.38 14.40 -5.35
N ALA A 94 -3.64 13.31 -4.64
CA ALA A 94 -4.96 12.73 -4.57
C ALA A 94 -5.38 12.48 -3.12
N GLU A 95 -6.55 12.99 -2.77
CA GLU A 95 -7.27 12.60 -1.57
C GLU A 95 -8.36 11.60 -1.99
N ILE A 96 -8.30 10.39 -1.41
CA ILE A 96 -9.21 9.28 -1.69
C ILE A 96 -9.92 8.93 -0.40
N VAL A 97 -11.25 9.07 -0.39
CA VAL A 97 -12.08 8.89 0.79
C VAL A 97 -13.22 7.93 0.48
N ASN A 98 -13.49 6.99 1.40
CA ASN A 98 -14.65 6.08 1.34
C ASN A 98 -14.82 5.38 -0.01
N SER A 99 -13.72 5.05 -0.69
CA SER A 99 -13.76 4.53 -2.06
C SER A 99 -13.35 3.06 -2.10
N HIS A 100 -13.83 2.36 -3.14
CA HIS A 100 -13.62 0.94 -3.32
C HIS A 100 -12.83 0.65 -4.60
N PHE A 101 -11.77 -0.13 -4.48
CA PHE A 101 -10.90 -0.52 -5.58
C PHE A 101 -10.85 -2.04 -5.69
N GLU A 102 -11.46 -2.60 -6.74
CA GLU A 102 -11.49 -4.04 -6.96
C GLU A 102 -10.99 -4.44 -8.35
N GLY A 103 -10.10 -5.44 -8.39
CA GLY A 103 -9.70 -6.04 -9.66
C GLY A 103 -8.89 -5.12 -10.57
N ASN A 104 -8.39 -3.99 -10.07
CA ASN A 104 -7.60 -3.06 -10.86
C ASN A 104 -6.17 -3.57 -10.95
N TYR A 105 -5.55 -3.46 -12.12
CA TYR A 105 -4.18 -3.97 -12.30
C TYR A 105 -3.38 -3.12 -13.27
N SER A 106 -2.06 -3.20 -13.15
CA SER A 106 -1.13 -2.61 -14.10
C SER A 106 -0.25 -3.66 -14.78
N GLY A 107 0.26 -3.32 -15.96
CA GLY A 107 1.25 -4.13 -16.67
C GLY A 107 2.69 -3.86 -16.22
N GLY A 108 2.88 -2.93 -15.28
CA GLY A 108 4.15 -2.59 -14.66
C GLY A 108 3.98 -2.15 -13.20
N PRO A 109 5.01 -1.54 -12.60
CA PRO A 109 5.08 -1.18 -11.18
C PRO A 109 3.87 -0.43 -10.59
N GLY A 110 3.18 -1.03 -9.62
CA GLY A 110 2.26 -0.36 -8.66
C GLY A 110 0.85 0.00 -9.17
N HIS A 111 -0.20 -0.37 -8.42
CA HIS A 111 -1.62 -0.30 -8.83
C HIS A 111 -2.37 0.99 -8.42
N ALA A 112 -1.83 1.75 -7.46
CA ALA A 112 -2.09 3.17 -7.17
C ALA A 112 -0.73 3.86 -7.02
N SER A 113 -0.55 5.07 -7.54
CA SER A 113 0.76 5.59 -7.98
C SER A 113 1.51 6.52 -7.02
N ALA A 114 2.84 6.54 -7.23
CA ALA A 114 3.94 7.30 -6.63
C ALA A 114 3.85 8.84 -6.48
N GLY A 115 2.68 9.47 -6.61
CA GLY A 115 2.46 10.88 -6.23
C GLY A 115 1.97 11.00 -4.79
N GLU A 116 1.79 12.23 -4.30
CA GLU A 116 1.28 12.46 -2.94
C GLU A 116 -0.16 11.95 -2.82
N MET A 117 -0.41 11.03 -1.89
CA MET A 117 -1.72 10.42 -1.68
C MET A 117 -2.10 10.41 -0.21
N LEU A 118 -3.31 10.92 0.07
CA LEU A 118 -4.00 10.73 1.33
C LEU A 118 -5.17 9.77 1.11
N ILE A 119 -5.14 8.61 1.76
CA ILE A 119 -6.15 7.58 1.61
C ILE A 119 -6.83 7.37 2.94
N LEU A 120 -8.16 7.56 2.97
CA LEU A 120 -8.97 7.50 4.17
C LEU A 120 -10.15 6.54 3.97
N SER A 121 -10.38 5.66 4.93
CA SER A 121 -11.60 4.84 5.01
C SER A 121 -11.93 4.06 3.73
N SER A 122 -10.91 3.62 2.99
CA SER A 122 -11.06 3.04 1.66
C SER A 122 -10.70 1.56 1.64
N THR A 123 -11.20 0.83 0.64
CA THR A 123 -10.95 -0.60 0.49
C THR A 123 -10.26 -0.90 -0.84
N PHE A 124 -9.19 -1.70 -0.78
CA PHE A 124 -8.45 -2.19 -1.93
C PHE A 124 -8.42 -3.72 -1.89
N GLU A 125 -9.15 -4.37 -2.81
CA GLU A 125 -9.20 -5.83 -2.87
C GLU A 125 -8.98 -6.43 -4.25
N ARG A 126 -8.34 -7.60 -4.31
CA ARG A 126 -8.11 -8.33 -5.57
C ARG A 126 -7.44 -7.49 -6.66
N ASN A 127 -6.64 -6.50 -6.26
CA ASN A 127 -5.89 -5.68 -7.19
C ASN A 127 -4.56 -6.37 -7.53
N GLY A 128 -4.06 -6.05 -8.71
CA GLY A 128 -2.82 -6.58 -9.27
C GLY A 128 -2.94 -7.81 -10.13
N ARG A 129 -1.79 -8.36 -10.50
CA ARG A 129 -1.67 -9.57 -11.32
C ARG A 129 -0.96 -10.66 -10.53
N GLU A 130 -1.52 -11.86 -10.55
CA GLU A 130 -0.92 -13.05 -9.92
C GLU A 130 0.50 -13.33 -10.38
N SER A 131 0.85 -12.96 -11.62
CA SER A 131 2.17 -13.18 -12.19
C SER A 131 3.25 -12.22 -11.65
N ASP A 132 2.88 -11.24 -10.81
CA ASP A 132 3.77 -10.16 -10.41
C ASP A 132 3.53 -9.76 -8.93
N PRO A 133 3.86 -10.67 -7.98
CA PRO A 133 3.54 -10.48 -6.57
C PRO A 133 4.41 -9.40 -5.88
N ASP A 134 5.55 -9.05 -6.49
CA ASP A 134 6.54 -8.14 -5.94
C ASP A 134 6.09 -6.67 -5.90
N TRP A 135 4.93 -6.34 -6.47
CA TRP A 135 4.35 -5.00 -6.42
C TRP A 135 3.35 -4.85 -5.29
N GLU A 136 2.82 -3.65 -5.10
CA GLU A 136 1.81 -3.37 -4.08
C GLU A 136 0.50 -2.93 -4.71
N ALA A 137 -0.60 -3.30 -4.06
CA ALA A 137 -1.94 -2.85 -4.38
C ALA A 137 -2.07 -1.34 -4.25
N VAL A 138 -1.37 -0.77 -3.26
CA VAL A 138 -1.34 0.66 -3.03
C VAL A 138 0.09 1.14 -2.80
N ARG A 139 0.60 2.00 -3.68
CA ARG A 139 1.91 2.60 -3.51
C ARG A 139 1.76 4.11 -3.39
N GLY A 140 2.05 4.64 -2.21
CA GLY A 140 2.17 6.06 -1.96
C GLY A 140 3.35 6.67 -2.72
N GLY A 141 3.52 7.97 -2.56
CA GLY A 141 4.74 8.67 -2.97
C GLY A 141 4.76 10.10 -2.47
N GLY A 142 5.92 10.75 -2.56
CA GLY A 142 6.10 12.05 -1.93
C GLY A 142 6.11 11.98 -0.39
N SER A 143 6.54 13.09 0.23
CA SER A 143 6.82 13.14 1.67
C SER A 143 5.58 13.09 2.56
N SER A 144 4.40 13.40 2.02
CA SER A 144 3.19 13.53 2.83
C SER A 144 2.20 12.38 2.69
N SER A 145 2.55 11.34 1.91
CA SER A 145 1.63 10.23 1.66
C SER A 145 1.27 9.47 2.94
N GLN A 146 -0.02 9.31 3.19
CA GLN A 146 -0.57 8.59 4.33
C GLN A 146 -1.76 7.71 3.91
N ILE A 147 -1.89 6.55 4.55
CA ILE A 147 -3.09 5.73 4.49
C ILE A 147 -3.62 5.48 5.90
N GLN A 148 -4.92 5.67 6.06
CA GLN A 148 -5.58 5.63 7.36
C GLN A 148 -6.96 4.97 7.30
N ASP A 149 -7.32 4.24 8.36
CA ASP A 149 -8.66 3.66 8.56
C ASP A 149 -9.11 2.76 7.38
N SER A 150 -8.15 2.16 6.67
CA SER A 150 -8.39 1.52 5.37
C SER A 150 -8.14 0.02 5.41
N THR A 151 -8.76 -0.70 4.47
CA THR A 151 -8.61 -2.17 4.33
C THR A 151 -7.94 -2.50 2.99
N ILE A 152 -6.87 -3.28 3.04
CA ILE A 152 -6.12 -3.73 1.88
C ILE A 152 -6.04 -5.25 1.97
N ARG A 153 -6.77 -5.95 1.11
CA ARG A 153 -6.93 -7.40 1.27
C ARG A 153 -6.99 -8.21 -0.01
N ASN A 154 -6.57 -9.48 0.05
CA ASN A 154 -6.71 -10.44 -1.06
C ASN A 154 -6.16 -9.89 -2.38
N ASN A 155 -5.13 -9.04 -2.34
CA ASN A 155 -4.52 -8.53 -3.56
C ASN A 155 -3.54 -9.58 -4.08
N TYR A 156 -3.45 -9.69 -5.40
CA TYR A 156 -2.56 -10.64 -6.08
C TYR A 156 -1.08 -10.21 -6.06
N CYS A 157 -0.81 -9.17 -5.29
CA CYS A 157 0.48 -8.51 -5.07
C CYS A 157 0.53 -8.11 -3.58
N GLY A 158 1.61 -7.49 -3.12
CA GLY A 158 1.72 -6.91 -1.78
C GLY A 158 0.62 -5.88 -1.44
N GLY A 159 0.51 -5.52 -0.17
CA GLY A 159 -0.51 -4.62 0.34
C GLY A 159 -0.21 -3.15 0.04
N VAL A 160 0.69 -2.56 0.83
CA VAL A 160 0.99 -1.12 0.77
C VAL A 160 2.50 -0.83 0.76
N ALA A 161 2.89 0.27 0.10
CA ALA A 161 4.26 0.78 0.12
C ALA A 161 4.35 2.31 0.06
N ASP A 162 5.50 2.86 0.48
CA ASP A 162 5.91 4.26 0.26
C ASP A 162 5.03 5.35 0.90
N PHE A 163 4.37 5.03 2.03
CA PHE A 163 3.58 5.99 2.81
C PHE A 163 4.43 6.68 3.89
N GLN A 164 5.15 7.74 3.53
CA GLN A 164 6.10 8.44 4.42
C GLN A 164 5.45 9.02 5.70
N ASN A 165 4.17 9.41 5.64
CA ASN A 165 3.38 9.86 6.81
C ASN A 165 2.64 8.71 7.51
N GLY A 166 2.81 7.48 7.03
CA GLY A 166 2.48 6.27 7.74
C GLY A 166 1.24 5.50 7.27
N VAL A 167 1.13 4.31 7.85
CA VAL A 167 0.03 3.36 7.72
C VAL A 167 -0.62 3.27 9.09
N VAL A 168 -1.83 3.82 9.24
CA VAL A 168 -2.45 4.05 10.56
C VAL A 168 -3.84 3.42 10.60
N ARG A 169 -4.12 2.60 11.61
CA ARG A 169 -5.44 1.95 11.77
C ARG A 169 -5.91 1.20 10.53
N CYS A 170 -4.99 0.48 9.89
CA CYS A 170 -5.28 -0.26 8.67
C CYS A 170 -5.39 -1.77 8.92
N PHE A 171 -6.18 -2.44 8.09
CA PHE A 171 -6.27 -3.88 8.00
C PHE A 171 -5.60 -4.34 6.70
N ILE A 172 -4.47 -5.04 6.80
CA ILE A 172 -3.66 -5.48 5.66
C ILE A 172 -3.60 -7.00 5.67
N LEU A 173 -4.45 -7.61 4.85
CA LEU A 173 -4.85 -9.01 5.02
C LEU A 173 -4.65 -9.84 3.75
N ASP A 174 -4.08 -11.03 3.85
CA ASP A 174 -4.16 -12.04 2.78
C ASP A 174 -3.63 -11.55 1.41
N ASN A 175 -2.59 -10.71 1.41
CA ASN A 175 -1.98 -10.21 0.17
C ASN A 175 -0.86 -11.16 -0.27
N SER A 176 -0.74 -11.42 -1.58
CA SER A 176 0.20 -12.42 -2.11
C SER A 176 1.68 -12.05 -1.98
N GLY A 177 1.99 -10.80 -1.62
CA GLY A 177 3.35 -10.33 -1.34
C GLY A 177 3.47 -9.77 0.08
N ASP A 178 4.36 -8.80 0.27
CA ASP A 178 4.54 -8.14 1.57
C ASP A 178 3.27 -7.35 1.94
N GLY A 179 2.80 -7.45 3.18
CA GLY A 179 1.67 -6.67 3.66
C GLY A 179 2.00 -5.17 3.64
N VAL A 180 3.10 -4.80 4.29
CA VAL A 180 3.69 -3.45 4.19
C VAL A 180 5.13 -3.57 3.73
N ALA A 181 5.45 -2.96 2.60
CA ALA A 181 6.82 -2.83 2.11
C ALA A 181 7.33 -1.40 2.29
N ILE A 182 8.60 -1.25 2.67
CA ILE A 182 9.36 0.01 2.76
C ILE A 182 9.05 0.84 4.03
N SER A 183 9.93 1.80 4.31
CA SER A 183 9.92 2.73 5.44
C SER A 183 8.67 3.63 5.49
N ALA A 184 7.56 3.09 5.97
CA ALA A 184 6.38 3.83 6.38
C ALA A 184 6.15 3.60 7.88
N PRO A 185 6.05 4.63 8.73
CA PRO A 185 5.67 4.43 10.13
C PRO A 185 4.32 3.71 10.22
N ILE A 186 4.25 2.65 11.03
CA ILE A 186 3.04 1.83 11.17
C ILE A 186 2.51 2.01 12.59
N SER A 187 1.22 2.31 12.73
CA SER A 187 0.56 2.31 14.03
C SER A 187 -0.85 1.75 14.00
N ASP A 188 -1.26 1.16 15.12
CA ASP A 188 -2.64 0.73 15.39
C ASP A 188 -3.22 -0.20 14.30
N SER A 189 -2.36 -0.96 13.62
CA SER A 189 -2.73 -1.70 12.41
C SER A 189 -2.67 -3.21 12.62
N LEU A 190 -3.48 -3.93 11.84
CA LEU A 190 -3.44 -5.38 11.74
C LEU A 190 -2.81 -5.77 10.40
N ILE A 191 -1.73 -6.55 10.44
CA ILE A 191 -1.04 -7.08 9.27
C ILE A 191 -1.00 -8.61 9.40
N ALA A 192 -1.78 -9.32 8.57
CA ALA A 192 -1.92 -10.76 8.69
C ALA A 192 -2.15 -11.51 7.39
N GLY A 193 -1.75 -12.79 7.34
CA GLY A 193 -2.01 -13.66 6.18
C GLY A 193 -1.25 -13.29 4.92
N ASN A 194 -0.26 -12.39 5.00
CA ASN A 194 0.53 -11.98 3.83
C ASN A 194 1.73 -12.91 3.64
N GLU A 195 2.40 -12.85 2.49
CA GLU A 195 3.66 -13.61 2.29
C GLU A 195 4.70 -13.18 3.34
N ARG A 196 4.89 -11.86 3.51
CA ARG A 196 5.63 -11.26 4.64
C ARG A 196 4.73 -10.23 5.28
N GLY A 197 4.78 -10.09 6.61
CA GLY A 197 4.00 -9.06 7.29
C GLY A 197 4.51 -7.67 6.93
N ILE A 198 5.68 -7.31 7.43
CA ILE A 198 6.32 -6.01 7.23
C ILE A 198 7.74 -6.23 6.73
N SER A 199 8.11 -5.56 5.64
CA SER A 199 9.47 -5.55 5.10
C SER A 199 10.04 -4.13 5.02
N GLY A 200 11.30 -3.96 5.41
CA GLY A 200 12.03 -2.70 5.37
C GLY A 200 12.17 -2.01 6.73
N SER A 201 13.00 -0.97 6.76
CA SER A 201 13.33 -0.27 8.01
C SER A 201 12.24 0.70 8.42
N THR A 202 11.62 0.52 9.58
CA THR A 202 10.52 1.38 10.01
C THR A 202 10.30 1.40 11.52
N ILE A 203 9.40 2.28 11.94
CA ILE A 203 8.83 2.32 13.28
C ILE A 203 7.48 1.60 13.22
N VAL A 204 7.31 0.56 14.02
CA VAL A 204 6.06 -0.19 14.20
C VAL A 204 5.59 -0.02 15.64
N ARG A 205 4.36 0.46 15.84
CA ARG A 205 3.80 0.73 17.18
C ARG A 205 2.39 0.20 17.31
N ASP A 206 2.05 -0.33 18.49
CA ASP A 206 0.66 -0.65 18.84
C ASP A 206 -0.06 -1.53 17.80
N SER A 207 0.68 -2.42 17.13
CA SER A 207 0.20 -3.16 15.97
C SER A 207 0.25 -4.67 16.21
N LEU A 208 -0.62 -5.39 15.50
CA LEU A 208 -0.68 -6.84 15.49
C LEU A 208 -0.16 -7.35 14.13
N VAL A 209 0.90 -8.16 14.18
CA VAL A 209 1.53 -8.76 13.00
C VAL A 209 1.49 -10.27 13.16
N GLN A 210 0.60 -10.95 12.43
CA GLN A 210 0.37 -12.35 12.69
C GLN A 210 0.12 -13.21 11.46
N ASP A 211 0.39 -14.51 11.59
CA ASP A 211 0.01 -15.52 10.60
C ASP A 211 0.49 -15.17 9.18
N ASN A 212 1.66 -14.55 9.04
CA ASN A 212 2.29 -14.33 7.73
C ASN A 212 3.15 -15.54 7.38
N ASP A 213 3.11 -15.95 6.11
CA ASP A 213 3.67 -17.23 5.66
C ASP A 213 5.19 -17.32 5.89
N PHE A 214 5.88 -16.20 5.73
CA PHE A 214 7.31 -16.07 5.93
C PHE A 214 7.60 -15.32 7.24
N VAL A 215 7.95 -14.05 7.19
CA VAL A 215 8.39 -13.31 8.38
C VAL A 215 7.33 -12.34 8.86
N GLY A 216 7.17 -12.18 10.17
CA GLY A 216 6.31 -11.14 10.73
C GLY A 216 6.85 -9.76 10.40
N ILE A 217 8.03 -9.43 10.95
CA ILE A 217 8.71 -8.15 10.71
C ILE A 217 10.14 -8.42 10.26
N GLN A 218 10.48 -8.01 9.03
CA GLN A 218 11.84 -8.07 8.49
C GLN A 218 12.36 -6.65 8.20
N GLY A 219 13.34 -6.20 8.96
CA GLY A 219 13.90 -4.86 8.79
C GLY A 219 14.55 -4.34 10.05
N SER A 220 14.84 -3.04 10.09
CA SER A 220 15.44 -2.36 11.24
C SER A 220 14.58 -1.18 11.73
N GLY A 221 14.81 -0.72 12.96
CA GLY A 221 14.10 0.43 13.52
C GLY A 221 13.54 0.18 14.93
N GLU A 222 12.33 0.69 15.19
CA GLU A 222 11.68 0.60 16.51
C GLU A 222 10.42 -0.23 16.42
N ILE A 223 10.34 -1.32 17.19
CA ILE A 223 9.15 -2.17 17.30
C ILE A 223 8.65 -2.04 18.74
N LEU A 224 7.56 -1.31 18.95
CA LEU A 224 7.08 -0.92 20.26
C LEU A 224 5.64 -1.39 20.50
N ARG A 225 5.36 -2.02 21.65
CA ARG A 225 3.98 -2.38 22.06
C ARG A 225 3.24 -3.21 21.01
N CYS A 226 3.97 -4.05 20.28
CA CYS A 226 3.43 -4.89 19.22
C CYS A 226 3.16 -6.32 19.71
N VAL A 227 2.23 -6.98 19.04
CA VAL A 227 2.02 -8.42 19.17
C VAL A 227 2.45 -9.08 17.86
N ILE A 228 3.38 -10.03 17.94
CA ILE A 228 3.95 -10.71 16.78
C ILE A 228 3.77 -12.22 16.96
N SER A 229 2.95 -12.86 16.12
CA SER A 229 2.62 -14.28 16.32
C SER A 229 2.31 -15.11 15.09
N GLY A 230 2.57 -16.41 15.13
CA GLY A 230 2.16 -17.32 14.05
C GLY A 230 2.91 -17.15 12.73
N ASN A 231 4.03 -16.43 12.70
CA ASN A 231 4.79 -16.20 11.47
C ASN A 231 5.79 -17.36 11.20
N GLY A 232 5.91 -17.77 9.94
CA GLY A 232 6.53 -19.04 9.55
C GLY A 232 8.07 -19.12 9.55
N ASN A 233 8.77 -18.01 9.34
CA ASN A 233 10.22 -17.88 9.24
C ASN A 233 10.79 -16.74 10.11
N GLY A 234 10.17 -16.52 11.26
CA GLY A 234 10.60 -15.61 12.30
C GLY A 234 9.49 -14.63 12.66
N GLY A 235 9.35 -14.34 13.95
CA GLY A 235 8.54 -13.21 14.39
C GLY A 235 9.17 -11.89 13.96
N ILE A 236 10.39 -11.63 14.41
CA ILE A 236 11.15 -10.41 14.11
C ILE A 236 12.54 -10.81 13.62
N VAL A 237 12.92 -10.37 12.42
CA VAL A 237 14.24 -10.63 11.83
C VAL A 237 14.87 -9.30 11.42
N THR A 238 16.01 -8.95 12.03
CA THR A 238 16.64 -7.64 11.82
C THR A 238 18.09 -7.78 11.38
N THR A 239 18.52 -6.91 10.46
CA THR A 239 19.92 -6.87 9.97
C THR A 239 20.70 -5.67 10.48
N ASP A 240 20.03 -4.63 10.96
CA ASP A 240 20.66 -3.45 11.60
C ASP A 240 20.17 -3.27 13.04
N THR A 241 20.77 -2.28 13.71
CA THR A 241 20.42 -1.88 15.07
C THR A 241 18.92 -1.64 15.20
N THR A 242 18.28 -2.43 16.07
CA THR A 242 16.83 -2.39 16.28
C THR A 242 16.50 -2.30 17.76
N VAL A 243 15.47 -1.52 18.10
CA VAL A 243 14.88 -1.50 19.43
C VAL A 243 13.57 -2.28 19.39
N VAL A 244 13.48 -3.35 20.18
CA VAL A 244 12.24 -4.09 20.44
C VAL A 244 11.84 -3.86 21.89
N GLU A 245 10.68 -3.25 22.11
CA GLU A 245 10.26 -2.83 23.44
C GLU A 245 8.77 -3.07 23.70
N ASN A 246 8.44 -3.58 24.89
CA ASN A 246 7.06 -3.84 25.32
C ASN A 246 6.28 -4.76 24.36
N CYS A 247 6.95 -5.68 23.68
CA CYS A 247 6.33 -6.56 22.69
C CYS A 247 6.01 -7.94 23.25
N LEU A 248 4.96 -8.56 22.70
CA LEU A 248 4.64 -9.97 22.89
C LEU A 248 4.96 -10.73 21.60
N VAL A 249 5.94 -11.63 21.65
CA VAL A 249 6.40 -12.43 20.50
C VAL A 249 6.18 -13.91 20.80
N TYR A 250 5.20 -14.54 20.14
CA TYR A 250 4.84 -15.92 20.46
C TYR A 250 4.33 -16.76 19.28
N GLY A 251 4.55 -18.07 19.33
CA GLY A 251 4.01 -18.98 18.31
C GLY A 251 4.63 -18.81 16.93
N ASN A 252 5.81 -18.19 16.82
CA ASN A 252 6.51 -18.02 15.56
C ASN A 252 7.50 -19.17 15.34
N SER A 253 7.69 -19.59 14.10
CA SER A 253 8.69 -20.59 13.69
C SER A 253 9.74 -19.94 12.79
N GLY A 254 10.95 -20.50 12.67
CA GLY A 254 11.90 -20.07 11.64
C GLY A 254 13.26 -20.75 11.71
N GLY A 255 14.05 -20.68 10.64
CA GLY A 255 15.33 -21.40 10.57
C GLY A 255 16.40 -20.89 11.56
N GLU A 256 16.37 -19.59 11.88
CA GLU A 256 17.24 -19.00 12.89
C GLU A 256 16.41 -18.04 13.75
N GLY A 257 16.33 -18.30 15.06
CA GLY A 257 15.67 -17.39 16.00
C GLY A 257 14.18 -17.20 15.75
N GLY A 258 13.39 -18.29 15.75
CA GLY A 258 11.97 -18.29 15.42
C GLY A 258 11.11 -17.19 16.06
N GLY A 259 11.46 -16.72 17.27
CA GLY A 259 10.85 -15.53 17.85
C GLY A 259 11.48 -14.23 17.35
N ILE A 260 12.75 -14.01 17.70
CA ILE A 260 13.52 -12.83 17.32
C ILE A 260 14.92 -13.27 16.87
N SER A 261 15.34 -12.82 15.69
CA SER A 261 16.70 -12.95 15.16
C SER A 261 17.29 -11.56 14.92
N VAL A 262 18.47 -11.30 15.47
CA VAL A 262 19.15 -10.00 15.45
C VAL A 262 20.53 -10.13 14.83
N GLY A 263 20.76 -9.40 13.74
CA GLY A 263 22.01 -9.46 12.96
C GLY A 263 23.04 -8.37 13.26
N ALA A 264 22.71 -7.35 14.07
CA ALA A 264 23.59 -6.20 14.31
C ALA A 264 23.81 -5.88 15.79
N ASP A 265 25.04 -5.48 16.08
CA ASP A 265 25.46 -4.95 17.36
C ASP A 265 24.66 -3.69 17.76
N GLY A 266 24.47 -3.52 19.07
CA GLY A 266 23.78 -2.36 19.64
C GLY A 266 22.25 -2.44 19.63
N SER A 267 21.66 -3.52 19.12
CA SER A 267 20.21 -3.76 19.22
C SER A 267 19.78 -3.95 20.67
N ILE A 268 18.59 -3.44 21.01
CA ILE A 268 18.05 -3.44 22.39
C ILE A 268 16.73 -4.19 22.39
N ILE A 269 16.64 -5.26 23.19
CA ILE A 269 15.38 -5.94 23.48
C ILE A 269 15.06 -5.73 24.96
N ARG A 270 13.93 -5.11 25.28
CA ARG A 270 13.55 -4.83 26.68
C ARG A 270 12.04 -4.91 26.91
N TYR A 271 11.65 -5.30 28.12
CA TYR A 271 10.24 -5.40 28.53
C TYR A 271 9.39 -6.27 27.59
N CYS A 272 9.99 -7.26 26.93
CA CYS A 272 9.29 -8.13 25.99
C CYS A 272 8.96 -9.49 26.64
N THR A 273 7.86 -10.08 26.21
CA THR A 273 7.54 -11.49 26.47
C THR A 273 7.78 -12.28 25.20
N ILE A 274 8.72 -13.23 25.24
CA ILE A 274 9.07 -14.08 24.08
C ILE A 274 8.85 -15.53 24.51
N VAL A 275 7.83 -16.18 23.94
CA VAL A 275 7.37 -17.49 24.44
C VAL A 275 6.84 -18.38 23.32
N ASN A 276 7.02 -19.70 23.43
CA ASN A 276 6.51 -20.67 22.45
C ASN A 276 6.92 -20.37 21.00
N ASN A 277 8.17 -19.98 20.78
CA ASN A 277 8.72 -19.84 19.44
C ASN A 277 9.67 -21.01 19.14
N GLN A 278 9.72 -21.46 17.89
CA GLN A 278 10.47 -22.63 17.46
C GLN A 278 11.55 -22.24 16.44
N ALA A 279 12.78 -22.72 16.64
CA ALA A 279 13.82 -22.72 15.62
C ALA A 279 14.29 -24.15 15.34
N ASP A 280 14.63 -24.44 14.08
CA ASP A 280 15.10 -25.76 13.62
C ASP A 280 16.62 -25.95 13.77
#